data_AF-A0A9D9URN6-F1
#
_entry.id   AF-A0A9D9URN6-F1
#
_cell.length_a   1.000
_cell.length_b   1.000
_cell.length_c   1.000
_cell.angle_alpha   90.00
_cell.angle_beta   90.00
_cell.angle_gamma   90.00
#
_symmetry.space_group_name_H-M   'P 1'
#
loop_
_entity.id
_entity.type
_entity.pdbx_description
1 polymer ?
#
loop_
_entity_poly.entity_id
_entity_poly.type
_entity_poly.pdbx_seq_one_letter_code
_entity_poly.pdbx_strand_id
1 'polypeptide(L)'
;MSKSLILKELMNYQGTDFIVTPNLLGFIQNIKTVSREVLGSLLVTAFEGGCMWCIVKDYDWTGKNEGENFTDFISRRLYDEPSFSIQIFDIEDENELLGTLTYQGIEEAFENNPLQYGRFETEEYDADDADHIMQFAVMGELVYG
;
A
#
# COMPACT_ATOMS: atom_id res chain seq x y z
N MET A 1 9.81 10.34 2.74
CA MET A 1 11.28 10.48 2.84
C MET A 1 11.84 10.62 1.41
N SER A 2 12.75 11.56 1.11
CA SER A 2 13.20 11.78 -0.29
C SER A 2 14.08 10.62 -0.79
N LYS A 3 13.94 10.20 -2.06
CA LYS A 3 14.75 9.14 -2.71
C LYS A 3 16.27 9.31 -2.54
N SER A 4 16.75 10.54 -2.33
CA SER A 4 18.16 10.83 -2.05
C SER A 4 18.60 10.38 -0.65
N LEU A 5 17.69 10.33 0.31
CA LEU A 5 17.97 10.00 1.71
C LEU A 5 18.12 8.48 1.90
N ILE A 6 17.24 7.68 1.28
CA ILE A 6 17.32 6.21 1.30
C ILE A 6 18.61 5.73 0.61
N LEU A 7 18.95 6.33 -0.54
CA LEU A 7 20.24 6.07 -1.22
C LEU A 7 21.44 6.45 -0.34
N LYS A 8 21.35 7.53 0.44
CA LYS A 8 22.43 7.94 1.36
C LYS A 8 22.53 7.02 2.58
N GLU A 9 21.41 6.54 3.14
CA GLU A 9 21.42 5.61 4.27
C GLU A 9 21.99 4.24 3.86
N LEU A 10 21.59 3.72 2.69
CA LEU A 10 22.14 2.47 2.15
C LEU A 10 23.63 2.59 1.76
N MET A 11 24.09 3.77 1.35
CA MET A 11 25.51 4.02 1.07
C MET A 11 26.34 4.35 2.32
N ASN A 12 25.73 4.72 3.44
CA ASN A 12 26.42 5.08 4.69
C ASN A 12 26.55 3.92 5.69
N TYR A 13 26.08 2.71 5.36
CA TYR A 13 26.37 1.53 6.18
C TYR A 13 27.82 1.10 5.95
N GLN A 14 28.74 1.72 6.70
CA GLN A 14 30.17 1.50 6.58
C GLN A 14 30.56 0.10 7.09
N GLY A 15 30.93 -0.77 6.16
CA GLY A 15 31.70 -1.96 6.50
C GLY A 15 31.37 -3.19 5.69
N THR A 16 31.54 -3.11 4.37
CA THR A 16 32.00 -4.17 3.43
C THR A 16 31.49 -3.82 2.03
N ASP A 17 32.36 -3.98 1.04
CA ASP A 17 32.11 -3.65 -0.37
C ASP A 17 30.84 -4.34 -0.89
N PHE A 18 29.72 -3.61 -0.89
CA PHE A 18 28.51 -4.07 -1.54
C PHE A 18 28.66 -3.83 -3.04
N ILE A 19 28.82 -4.90 -3.80
CA ILE A 19 28.67 -4.84 -5.25
C ILE A 19 27.17 -4.61 -5.48
N VAL A 20 26.78 -3.37 -5.75
CA VAL A 20 25.45 -3.06 -6.27
C VAL A 20 25.38 -3.69 -7.66
N THR A 21 24.84 -4.91 -7.72
CA THR A 21 24.66 -5.59 -8.99
C THR A 21 23.63 -4.82 -9.82
N PRO A 22 23.74 -4.82 -11.15
CA PRO A 22 22.72 -4.25 -12.03
C PRO A 22 21.31 -4.77 -11.72
N ASN A 23 21.19 -5.99 -11.18
CA ASN A 23 19.92 -6.57 -10.74
C ASN A 23 19.36 -5.89 -9.49
N LEU A 24 20.19 -5.53 -8.51
CA LEU A 24 19.75 -4.79 -7.32
C LEU A 24 19.38 -3.35 -7.68
N LEU A 25 20.16 -2.71 -8.57
CA LEU A 25 19.83 -1.38 -9.06
C LEU A 25 18.54 -1.40 -9.90
N GLY A 26 18.33 -2.45 -10.71
CA GLY A 26 17.12 -2.70 -11.46
C GLY A 26 15.91 -2.97 -10.56
N PHE A 27 16.08 -3.73 -9.48
CA PHE A 27 15.06 -3.98 -8.46
C PHE A 27 14.64 -2.68 -7.75
N ILE A 28 15.62 -1.86 -7.33
CA ILE A 28 15.37 -0.53 -6.73
C ILE A 28 14.75 0.45 -7.74
N GLN A 29 15.09 0.35 -9.02
CA GLN A 29 14.52 1.19 -10.09
C GLN A 29 13.14 0.70 -10.60
N ASN A 30 12.76 -0.54 -10.29
CA ASN A 30 11.51 -1.19 -10.74
C ASN A 30 10.40 -1.24 -9.69
N ILE A 31 10.57 -0.65 -8.50
CA ILE A 31 9.42 -0.27 -7.65
C ILE A 31 8.72 0.94 -8.30
N LYS A 32 8.29 0.81 -9.56
CA LYS A 32 7.85 1.95 -10.36
C LYS A 32 6.36 1.96 -10.63
N THR A 33 5.65 0.88 -10.32
CA THR A 33 4.19 0.83 -10.37
C THR A 33 3.76 -0.41 -9.58
N VAL A 34 2.99 -0.25 -8.52
CA VAL A 34 2.33 -1.38 -7.85
C VAL A 34 1.39 -2.01 -8.88
N SER A 35 1.59 -3.29 -9.21
CA SER A 35 0.77 -3.95 -10.22
C SER A 35 -0.70 -4.00 -9.80
N ARG A 36 -1.63 -4.08 -10.76
CA ARG A 36 -3.05 -4.21 -10.46
C ARG A 36 -3.34 -5.46 -9.61
N GLU A 37 -2.60 -6.53 -9.84
CA GLU A 37 -2.72 -7.79 -9.09
C GLU A 37 -2.29 -7.58 -7.64
N VAL A 38 -1.11 -6.99 -7.39
CA VAL A 38 -0.63 -6.68 -6.03
C VAL A 38 -1.59 -5.73 -5.32
N LEU A 39 -2.07 -4.70 -6.00
CA LEU A 39 -3.05 -3.77 -5.44
C LEU A 39 -4.35 -4.48 -5.04
N GLY A 40 -4.88 -5.33 -5.92
CA GLY A 40 -6.09 -6.11 -5.64
C GLY A 40 -5.91 -7.04 -4.45
N SER A 41 -4.80 -7.78 -4.43
CA SER A 41 -4.41 -8.65 -3.32
C SER A 41 -4.30 -7.90 -1.99
N LEU A 42 -3.61 -6.76 -1.97
CA LEU A 42 -3.52 -5.90 -0.79
C LEU A 42 -4.90 -5.52 -0.26
N LEU A 43 -5.76 -4.98 -1.13
CA LEU A 43 -7.05 -4.43 -0.71
C LEU A 43 -8.03 -5.53 -0.29
N VAL A 44 -8.06 -6.67 -0.99
CA VAL A 44 -8.88 -7.82 -0.58
C VAL A 44 -8.43 -8.31 0.80
N THR A 45 -7.14 -8.61 0.96
CA THR A 45 -6.63 -9.18 2.21
C THR A 45 -6.75 -8.21 3.39
N ALA A 46 -6.54 -6.92 3.15
CA ALA A 46 -6.76 -5.89 4.15
C ALA A 46 -8.24 -5.75 4.54
N PHE A 47 -9.14 -5.48 3.60
CA PHE A 47 -10.55 -5.21 3.94
C PHE A 47 -11.31 -6.45 4.41
N GLU A 48 -10.92 -7.65 3.99
CA GLU A 48 -11.60 -8.89 4.40
C GLU A 48 -11.02 -9.53 5.65
N GLY A 49 -9.81 -9.16 6.09
CA GLY A 49 -9.17 -9.81 7.23
C GLY A 49 -8.10 -9.05 8.00
N GLY A 50 -7.40 -8.08 7.39
CA GLY A 50 -6.32 -7.34 8.04
C GLY A 50 -6.78 -6.11 8.84
N CYS A 51 -7.55 -5.22 8.22
CA CYS A 51 -7.86 -3.90 8.74
C CYS A 51 -9.14 -3.88 9.57
N MET A 52 -9.09 -4.51 10.74
CA MET A 52 -10.20 -4.55 11.71
C MET A 52 -10.46 -3.21 12.41
N TRP A 53 -9.62 -2.20 12.19
CA TRP A 53 -9.70 -0.86 12.80
C TRP A 53 -10.42 0.17 11.92
N CYS A 54 -10.82 -0.20 10.69
CA CYS A 54 -11.24 0.79 9.69
C CYS A 54 -12.69 0.62 9.21
N ILE A 55 -13.30 1.75 8.82
CA ILE A 55 -14.57 1.78 8.08
C ILE A 55 -14.51 2.80 6.94
N VAL A 56 -15.11 2.44 5.80
CA VAL A 56 -15.28 3.35 4.65
C VAL A 56 -16.71 3.88 4.64
N LYS A 57 -16.87 5.21 4.66
CA LYS A 57 -18.18 5.88 4.65
C LYS A 57 -18.48 6.55 3.32
N ASP A 58 -19.77 6.67 3.02
CA ASP A 58 -20.34 7.53 1.97
C ASP A 58 -19.57 7.51 0.64
N TYR A 59 -19.32 6.30 0.15
CA TYR A 59 -18.56 6.09 -1.07
C TYR A 59 -19.41 6.29 -2.35
N ASP A 60 -18.85 6.95 -3.37
CA ASP A 60 -19.49 7.18 -4.67
C ASP A 60 -19.45 5.95 -5.59
N TRP A 61 -20.51 5.15 -5.56
CA TRP A 61 -20.67 3.94 -6.39
C TRP A 61 -20.83 4.20 -7.91
N THR A 62 -20.73 5.45 -8.36
CA THR A 62 -20.78 5.79 -9.78
C THR A 62 -19.70 5.02 -10.56
N GLY A 63 -20.11 4.35 -11.64
CA GLY A 63 -19.20 3.56 -12.48
C GLY A 63 -18.87 2.18 -11.94
N LYS A 64 -19.55 1.71 -10.87
CA LYS A 64 -19.48 0.30 -10.45
C LYS A 64 -20.27 -0.59 -11.40
N ASN A 65 -19.68 -1.70 -11.81
CA ASN A 65 -20.36 -2.69 -12.64
C ASN A 65 -21.35 -3.54 -11.82
N GLU A 66 -22.39 -4.04 -12.47
CA GLU A 66 -23.32 -5.00 -11.87
C GLU A 66 -22.56 -6.28 -11.48
N GLY A 67 -22.74 -6.75 -10.24
CA GLY A 67 -22.05 -7.94 -9.70
C GLY A 67 -20.59 -7.73 -9.28
N GLU A 68 -19.96 -6.58 -9.57
CA GLU A 68 -18.61 -6.24 -9.07
C GLU A 68 -18.62 -6.21 -7.53
N ASN A 69 -17.61 -6.76 -6.87
CA ASN A 69 -17.51 -6.65 -5.41
C ASN A 69 -16.90 -5.28 -5.03
N PHE A 70 -16.89 -4.93 -3.74
CA PHE A 70 -16.34 -3.64 -3.29
C PHE A 70 -14.84 -3.52 -3.58
N THR A 71 -14.05 -4.53 -3.25
CA THR A 71 -12.59 -4.53 -3.34
C THR A 71 -12.12 -4.46 -4.79
N ASP A 72 -12.75 -5.18 -5.72
CA ASP A 72 -12.51 -5.11 -7.18
C ASP A 72 -12.74 -3.70 -7.71
N PHE A 73 -13.87 -3.11 -7.32
CA PHE A 73 -14.26 -1.78 -7.76
C PHE A 73 -13.29 -0.71 -7.27
N ILE A 74 -12.95 -0.73 -5.97
CA ILE A 74 -11.98 0.20 -5.39
C ILE A 74 -10.60 0.01 -6.00
N SER A 75 -10.14 -1.23 -6.15
CA SER A 75 -8.84 -1.54 -6.76
C SER A 75 -8.75 -0.99 -8.18
N ARG A 76 -9.79 -1.19 -8.98
CA ARG A 76 -9.88 -0.64 -10.35
C ARG A 76 -9.83 0.88 -10.34
N ARG A 77 -10.62 1.53 -9.50
CA ARG A 77 -10.71 2.99 -9.41
C ARG A 77 -9.39 3.61 -8.96
N LEU A 78 -8.76 3.08 -7.91
CA LEU A 78 -7.44 3.54 -7.45
C LEU A 78 -6.38 3.39 -8.55
N TYR A 79 -6.38 2.27 -9.26
CA TYR A 79 -5.39 2.01 -10.30
C TYR A 79 -5.59 2.89 -11.56
N ASP A 80 -6.82 3.03 -12.03
CA ASP A 80 -7.13 3.69 -13.31
C ASP A 80 -7.31 5.20 -13.20
N GLU A 81 -7.61 5.72 -12.00
CA GLU A 81 -7.96 7.11 -11.78
C GLU A 81 -7.08 7.73 -10.69
N PRO A 82 -5.95 8.37 -11.06
CA PRO A 82 -4.97 8.88 -10.08
C PRO A 82 -5.53 9.90 -9.06
N SER A 83 -6.64 10.56 -9.38
CA SER A 83 -7.31 11.50 -8.48
C SER A 83 -8.32 10.84 -7.53
N PHE A 84 -8.56 9.55 -7.70
CA PHE A 84 -9.49 8.81 -6.88
C PHE A 84 -8.90 8.49 -5.52
N SER A 85 -9.72 8.61 -4.48
CA SER A 85 -9.31 8.49 -3.10
C SER A 85 -10.46 8.05 -2.21
N ILE A 86 -10.16 7.41 -1.10
CA ILE A 86 -11.16 6.93 -0.13
C ILE A 86 -10.81 7.43 1.25
N GLN A 87 -11.77 8.03 1.94
CA GLN A 87 -11.62 8.41 3.33
C GLN A 87 -11.79 7.17 4.22
N ILE A 88 -10.83 6.98 5.13
CA ILE A 88 -10.80 5.86 6.07
C ILE A 88 -11.04 6.42 7.46
N PHE A 89 -12.07 5.92 8.13
CA PHE A 89 -12.45 6.32 9.49
C PHE A 89 -12.15 5.19 10.48
N ASP A 90 -12.03 5.54 11.75
CA ASP A 90 -11.95 4.56 12.84
C ASP A 90 -13.31 3.85 12.98
N ILE A 91 -13.30 2.53 13.15
CA ILE A 91 -14.52 1.74 13.36
C ILE A 91 -15.12 1.92 14.77
N GLU A 92 -14.30 2.28 15.76
CA GLU A 92 -14.71 2.50 17.15
C GLU A 92 -15.28 3.92 17.38
N ASP A 93 -14.75 4.93 16.69
CA ASP A 93 -15.34 6.27 16.57
C ASP A 93 -15.51 6.64 15.10
N GLU A 94 -16.69 6.35 14.57
CA GLU A 94 -16.94 6.53 13.15
C GLU A 94 -16.89 7.99 12.66
N ASN A 95 -16.69 8.99 13.53
CA ASN A 95 -16.47 10.39 13.13
C ASN A 95 -14.97 10.75 13.06
N GLU A 96 -14.09 9.88 13.52
CA GLU A 96 -12.65 10.08 13.50
C GLU A 96 -12.08 9.66 12.14
N LEU A 97 -11.64 10.65 11.35
CA LEU A 97 -10.95 10.41 10.09
C LEU A 97 -9.48 10.04 10.37
N LEU A 98 -9.11 8.80 10.08
CA LEU A 98 -7.74 8.31 10.23
C LEU A 98 -6.84 8.76 9.08
N GLY A 99 -7.39 8.78 7.86
CA GLY A 99 -6.62 9.20 6.70
C GLY A 99 -7.35 9.03 5.38
N THR A 100 -6.61 9.17 4.29
CA THR A 100 -7.14 9.03 2.94
C THR A 100 -6.30 8.03 2.16
N LEU A 101 -6.92 6.93 1.77
CA LEU A 101 -6.31 5.92 0.91
C LEU A 101 -6.27 6.43 -0.53
N THR A 102 -5.06 6.47 -1.10
CA THR A 102 -4.80 6.83 -2.49
C THR A 102 -3.84 5.83 -3.12
N TYR A 103 -3.81 5.73 -4.44
CA TYR A 103 -2.83 4.88 -5.12
C TYR A 103 -1.39 5.31 -4.79
N GLN A 104 -1.13 6.61 -4.78
CA GLN A 104 0.17 7.16 -4.38
C GLN A 104 0.55 6.77 -2.94
N GLY A 105 -0.39 6.82 -1.99
CA GLY A 105 -0.14 6.40 -0.62
C GLY A 105 0.26 4.92 -0.52
N ILE A 106 -0.34 4.06 -1.34
CA ILE A 106 0.02 2.63 -1.43
C ILE A 106 1.42 2.46 -2.05
N GLU A 107 1.73 3.20 -3.12
CA GLU A 107 3.09 3.18 -3.69
C GLU A 107 4.13 3.61 -2.67
N GLU A 108 3.88 4.71 -1.94
CA GLU A 108 4.78 5.20 -0.89
C GLU A 108 4.89 4.20 0.27
N ALA A 109 3.81 3.52 0.65
CA ALA A 109 3.84 2.48 1.67
C ALA A 109 4.75 1.31 1.26
N PHE A 110 4.62 0.81 0.03
CA PHE A 110 5.49 -0.25 -0.49
C PHE A 110 6.93 0.20 -0.74
N GLU A 111 7.15 1.45 -1.20
CA GLU A 111 8.51 2.02 -1.33
C GLU A 111 9.24 2.05 0.02
N ASN A 112 8.52 2.33 1.11
CA ASN A 112 9.08 2.34 2.47
C ASN A 112 9.14 0.94 3.11
N ASN A 113 8.40 -0.04 2.56
CA ASN A 113 8.30 -1.41 3.06
C ASN A 113 8.60 -2.44 1.95
N PRO A 114 9.82 -2.45 1.39
CA PRO A 114 10.15 -3.26 0.21
C PRO A 114 10.13 -4.77 0.46
N LEU A 115 10.30 -5.21 1.71
CA LEU A 115 10.19 -6.63 2.06
C LEU A 115 8.75 -7.12 1.93
N GLN A 116 7.80 -6.34 2.41
CA GLN A 116 6.36 -6.62 2.28
C GLN A 116 5.96 -6.61 0.81
N TYR A 117 6.44 -5.64 0.01
CA TYR A 117 6.21 -5.64 -1.44
C TYR A 117 6.67 -6.97 -2.08
N GLY A 118 7.87 -7.45 -1.73
CA GLY A 118 8.37 -8.74 -2.18
C GLY A 118 7.48 -9.93 -1.79
N ARG A 119 6.91 -9.93 -0.57
CA ARG A 119 5.94 -10.96 -0.14
C ARG A 119 4.66 -10.92 -0.97
N PHE A 120 4.19 -9.73 -1.34
CA PHE A 120 3.05 -9.58 -2.24
C PHE A 120 3.37 -10.10 -3.66
N GLU A 121 4.56 -9.81 -4.18
CA GLU A 121 5.00 -10.33 -5.49
C GLU A 121 5.16 -11.86 -5.51
N THR A 122 5.53 -12.48 -4.39
CA THR A 122 5.68 -13.95 -4.27
C THR A 122 4.43 -14.67 -3.75
N GLU A 123 3.35 -13.95 -3.50
CA GLU A 123 2.12 -14.47 -2.87
C GLU A 123 2.34 -15.10 -1.47
N GLU A 124 3.38 -14.65 -0.74
CA GLU A 124 3.74 -15.11 0.61
C GLU A 124 3.30 -14.12 1.71
N TYR A 125 2.26 -13.34 1.43
CA TYR A 125 1.69 -12.34 2.33
C TYR A 125 0.51 -12.90 3.13
N ASP A 126 0.23 -12.30 4.28
CA ASP A 126 -0.93 -12.60 5.12
C ASP A 126 -1.72 -11.33 5.49
N ALA A 127 -2.70 -11.49 6.39
CA ALA A 127 -3.52 -10.39 6.87
C ALA A 127 -2.71 -9.33 7.61
N ASP A 128 -1.66 -9.71 8.35
CA ASP A 128 -0.81 -8.79 9.10
C ASP A 128 0.08 -7.97 8.14
N ASP A 129 0.58 -8.59 7.06
CA ASP A 129 1.29 -7.84 6.01
C ASP A 129 0.41 -6.80 5.33
N ALA A 130 -0.81 -7.19 4.98
CA ALA A 130 -1.77 -6.30 4.33
C ALA A 130 -2.16 -5.15 5.25
N ASP A 131 -2.39 -5.46 6.54
CA ASP A 131 -2.70 -4.47 7.56
C ASP A 131 -1.57 -3.44 7.72
N HIS A 132 -0.33 -3.90 7.88
CA HIS A 132 0.84 -3.03 7.97
C HIS A 132 0.91 -2.05 6.79
N ILE A 133 0.81 -2.55 5.56
CA ILE A 133 0.88 -1.70 4.36
C ILE A 133 -0.28 -0.71 4.31
N MET A 134 -1.49 -1.13 4.67
CA MET A 134 -2.65 -0.23 4.69
C MET A 134 -2.52 0.87 5.73
N GLN A 135 -2.01 0.56 6.92
CA GLN A 135 -1.74 1.58 7.94
C GLN A 135 -0.73 2.62 7.44
N PHE A 136 0.37 2.18 6.82
CA PHE A 136 1.32 3.12 6.20
C PHE A 136 0.69 3.91 5.06
N ALA A 137 -0.17 3.30 4.24
CA ALA A 137 -0.80 3.97 3.11
C ALA A 137 -1.83 5.02 3.53
N VAL A 138 -2.50 4.82 4.68
CA VAL A 138 -3.57 5.68 5.18
C VAL A 138 -3.05 6.73 6.17
N MET A 139 -2.23 6.31 7.13
CA MET A 139 -1.78 7.13 8.27
C MET A 139 -0.31 7.54 8.17
N GLY A 140 0.47 6.91 7.29
CA GLY A 140 1.90 7.16 7.13
C GLY A 140 2.77 6.49 8.21
N GLU A 141 2.16 5.80 9.17
CA GLU A 141 2.83 5.07 10.25
C GLU A 141 1.98 3.88 10.73
N LEU A 142 2.60 3.01 11.54
CA LEU A 142 1.91 1.90 12.18
C LEU A 142 1.32 2.36 13.51
N VAL A 143 -0.01 2.32 13.64
CA VAL A 143 -0.77 2.82 14.80
C VAL A 143 -1.41 1.68 15.60
N TYR A 144 -1.93 0.67 14.91
CA TYR A 144 -2.61 -0.49 15.48
C TYR A 144 -1.71 -1.74 15.34
N GLY A 145 -1.70 -2.61 16.36
CA GLY A 145 -0.88 -3.83 16.39
C GLY A 145 -0.79 -4.47 17.78
#